data_AF-A0A920TEM2-F1
#
_entry.id   AF-A0A920TEM2-F1
#
_cell.length_a   1.000
_cell.length_b   1.000
_cell.length_c   1.000
_cell.angle_alpha   90.00
_cell.angle_beta   90.00
_cell.angle_gamma   90.00
#
_symmetry.space_group_name_H-M   'P 1'
#
loop_
_entity.id
_entity.type
_entity.pdbx_description
1 polymer ?
#
loop_
_entity_poly.entity_id
_entity_poly.type
_entity_poly.pdbx_seq_one_letter_code
_entity_poly.pdbx_strand_id
1 'polypeptide(L)'
;MNILVNSKSLESRKKDYPHVKNVSFDELISNSDIISFHCKAAKDGKPLITKEHYKKMKPTAYIINAARGNIVDEKDLNEALNENLIAGAALDVYSKEPAKENVLFNNPKAILTPHIAASTTEASIVVAEMVANQISDFLLNGVKINTV
;
A
#
# COMPACT_ATOMS: atom_id res chain seq x y z
N MET A 1 15.74 -4.48 12.63
CA MET A 1 14.34 -3.98 12.68
C MET A 1 13.45 -5.12 13.16
N ASN A 2 12.55 -4.86 14.10
CA ASN A 2 11.51 -5.84 14.47
C ASN A 2 10.41 -5.79 13.41
N ILE A 3 9.98 -6.94 12.88
CA ILE A 3 8.97 -6.99 11.81
C ILE A 3 7.67 -7.55 12.38
N LEU A 4 6.64 -6.71 12.39
CA LEU A 4 5.27 -7.07 12.72
C LEU A 4 4.46 -7.11 11.42
N VAL A 5 3.55 -8.08 11.30
CA VAL A 5 2.60 -8.15 10.19
C VAL A 5 1.21 -8.46 10.71
N ASN A 6 0.19 -7.96 10.01
CA ASN A 6 -1.18 -8.41 10.16
C ASN A 6 -1.59 -9.06 8.84
N SER A 7 -1.44 -10.38 8.74
CA SER A 7 -1.75 -11.10 7.50
C SER A 7 -2.11 -12.56 7.75
N LYS A 8 -3.21 -12.99 7.12
CA LYS A 8 -3.59 -14.41 7.08
C LYS A 8 -2.61 -15.25 6.25
N SER A 9 -1.86 -14.63 5.34
CA SER A 9 -0.95 -15.32 4.44
C SER A 9 0.42 -15.61 5.06
N LEU A 10 0.73 -15.06 6.25
CA LEU A 10 2.00 -15.36 6.91
C LEU A 10 2.07 -16.83 7.37
N GLU A 11 0.94 -17.43 7.78
CA GLU A 11 0.91 -18.80 8.31
C GLU A 11 1.55 -19.81 7.36
N SER A 12 1.25 -19.73 6.05
CA SER A 12 1.83 -20.63 5.05
C SER A 12 3.31 -20.40 4.77
N ARG A 13 3.85 -19.25 5.17
CA ARG A 13 5.27 -18.85 4.96
C ARG A 13 6.05 -18.73 6.26
N LYS A 14 5.47 -19.11 7.40
CA LYS A 14 6.05 -18.88 8.72
C LYS A 14 7.41 -19.56 8.90
N LYS A 15 7.62 -20.70 8.24
CA LYS A 15 8.89 -21.44 8.23
C LYS A 15 10.01 -20.65 7.52
N ASP A 16 9.68 -19.92 6.46
CA ASP A 16 10.64 -19.12 5.70
C ASP A 16 10.97 -17.80 6.43
N TYR A 17 10.03 -17.31 7.24
CA TYR A 17 10.14 -16.04 7.98
C TYR A 17 9.90 -16.22 9.50
N PRO A 18 10.73 -17.00 10.21
CA PRO A 18 10.49 -17.34 11.61
C PRO A 18 10.53 -16.10 12.53
N HIS A 19 11.30 -15.08 12.16
CA HIS A 19 11.50 -13.84 12.91
C HIS A 19 10.34 -12.83 12.78
N VAL A 20 9.45 -12.99 11.78
CA VAL A 20 8.33 -12.07 11.55
C VAL A 20 7.15 -12.43 12.46
N LYS A 21 6.64 -11.48 13.24
CA LYS A 21 5.53 -11.73 14.18
C LYS A 21 4.19 -11.39 13.53
N ASN A 22 3.26 -12.35 13.50
CA ASN A 22 1.87 -12.07 13.16
C ASN A 22 1.19 -11.48 14.40
N VAL A 23 0.62 -10.29 14.28
CA VAL A 23 0.00 -9.56 15.39
C VAL A 23 -1.40 -9.08 15.01
N SER A 24 -2.17 -8.68 16.01
CA SER A 24 -3.45 -8.01 15.75
C SER A 24 -3.25 -6.66 15.04
N PHE A 25 -4.28 -6.18 14.36
CA PHE A 25 -4.20 -4.89 13.68
C PHE A 25 -3.97 -3.73 14.66
N ASP A 26 -4.67 -3.72 15.80
CA ASP A 26 -4.47 -2.71 16.85
C ASP A 26 -3.03 -2.73 17.42
N GLU A 27 -2.46 -3.92 17.63
CA GLU A 27 -1.08 -4.07 18.08
C GLU A 27 -0.09 -3.57 17.02
N LEU A 28 -0.32 -3.87 15.74
CA LEU A 28 0.51 -3.38 14.64
C LEU A 28 0.50 -1.85 14.59
N ILE A 29 -0.68 -1.23 14.62
CA ILE A 29 -0.84 0.22 14.53
C ILE A 29 -0.17 0.92 15.72
N SER A 30 -0.33 0.38 16.92
CA SER A 30 0.15 1.03 18.16
C SER A 30 1.66 0.89 18.39
N ASN A 31 2.29 -0.16 17.85
CA ASN A 31 3.69 -0.49 18.14
C ASN A 31 4.67 -0.18 16.99
N SER A 32 4.17 0.10 15.79
CA SER A 32 5.04 0.29 14.62
C SER A 32 5.63 1.70 14.55
N ASP A 33 6.93 1.78 14.28
CA ASP A 33 7.61 3.04 13.95
C ASP A 33 7.48 3.38 12.46
N ILE A 34 7.31 2.36 11.61
CA ILE A 34 7.03 2.50 10.18
C ILE A 34 5.97 1.47 9.81
N ILE A 35 4.92 1.91 9.11
CA ILE A 35 3.83 1.04 8.63
C ILE A 35 3.81 1.11 7.10
N SER A 36 3.98 -0.04 6.45
CA SER A 36 3.88 -0.18 5.00
C SER A 36 2.71 -1.07 4.61
N PHE A 37 1.94 -0.65 3.61
CA PHE A 37 0.76 -1.38 3.15
C PHE A 37 1.06 -2.26 1.93
N HIS A 38 0.67 -3.53 2.03
CA HIS A 38 0.79 -4.54 0.97
C HIS A 38 -0.49 -5.40 0.89
N CYS A 39 -1.64 -4.78 1.15
CA CYS A 39 -2.93 -5.43 1.15
C CYS A 39 -3.83 -4.89 0.02
N LYS A 40 -4.89 -5.65 -0.28
CA LYS A 40 -5.95 -5.16 -1.17
C LYS A 40 -6.78 -4.12 -0.43
N ALA A 41 -7.31 -3.17 -1.19
CA ALA A 41 -8.33 -2.28 -0.70
C ALA A 41 -9.60 -3.03 -0.26
N ALA A 42 -10.34 -2.45 0.68
CA ALA A 42 -11.63 -2.98 1.10
C ALA A 42 -12.63 -2.96 -0.07
N LYS A 43 -13.45 -4.01 -0.16
CA LYS A 43 -14.44 -4.15 -1.25
C LYS A 43 -15.53 -3.08 -1.20
N ASP A 44 -15.81 -2.55 -0.02
CA ASP A 44 -16.79 -1.48 0.20
C ASP A 44 -16.22 -0.08 -0.09
N GLY A 45 -14.97 0.00 -0.54
CA GLY A 45 -14.29 1.25 -0.87
C GLY A 45 -13.88 2.07 0.36
N LYS A 46 -14.13 1.58 1.58
CA LYS A 46 -13.78 2.31 2.79
C LYS A 46 -12.27 2.25 3.06
N PRO A 47 -11.69 3.34 3.55
CA PRO A 47 -10.30 3.36 3.98
C PRO A 47 -10.07 2.42 5.16
N LEU A 48 -8.97 1.68 5.12
CA LEU A 48 -8.52 0.84 6.23
C LEU A 48 -8.00 1.72 7.38
N ILE A 49 -7.36 2.84 7.05
CA ILE A 49 -6.79 3.79 7.99
C ILE A 49 -7.58 5.09 7.96
N THR A 50 -8.03 5.50 9.13
CA THR A 50 -8.83 6.71 9.39
C THR A 50 -8.25 7.50 10.55
N LYS A 51 -8.82 8.66 10.86
CA LYS A 51 -8.39 9.55 11.95
C LYS A 51 -8.19 8.83 13.30
N GLU A 52 -9.08 7.91 13.65
CA GLU A 52 -9.00 7.16 14.91
C GLU A 52 -7.79 6.21 14.98
N HIS A 53 -7.30 5.75 13.83
CA HIS A 53 -6.11 4.91 13.76
C HIS A 53 -4.84 5.74 13.98
N TYR A 54 -4.75 6.94 13.39
CA TYR A 54 -3.60 7.83 13.58
C TYR A 54 -3.41 8.22 15.04
N LYS A 55 -4.50 8.40 15.80
CA LYS A 55 -4.44 8.68 17.25
C LYS A 55 -3.81 7.56 18.08
N LYS A 56 -3.84 6.32 17.58
CA LYS A 56 -3.22 5.16 18.23
C LYS A 56 -1.76 4.95 17.83
N MET A 57 -1.32 5.55 16.72
CA MET A 57 0.06 5.43 16.26
C MET A 57 1.02 6.21 17.15
N LYS A 58 2.30 5.87 17.06
CA LYS A 58 3.35 6.68 17.67
C LYS A 58 3.43 8.04 16.95
N PRO A 59 3.61 9.16 17.67
CA PRO A 59 3.85 10.47 17.04
C PRO A 59 5.07 10.50 16.11
N THR A 60 6.02 9.58 16.33
CA THR A 60 7.22 9.40 15.51
C THR A 60 7.01 8.46 14.32
N ALA A 61 5.81 7.91 14.12
CA ALA A 61 5.56 6.90 13.11
C ALA A 61 5.55 7.48 11.68
N TYR A 62 5.95 6.65 10.73
CA TYR A 62 5.81 6.93 9.29
C TYR A 62 4.88 5.94 8.61
N ILE A 63 4.17 6.42 7.59
CA ILE A 63 3.35 5.59 6.72
C ILE A 63 3.93 5.51 5.32
N ILE A 64 3.85 4.33 4.70
CA ILE A 64 4.21 4.09 3.32
C ILE A 64 3.05 3.36 2.62
N ASN A 65 2.50 3.94 1.56
CA ASN A 65 1.47 3.32 0.74
C ASN A 65 1.86 3.32 -0.74
N ALA A 66 2.23 2.15 -1.25
CA ALA A 66 2.42 1.88 -2.67
C ALA A 66 1.49 0.74 -3.16
N ALA A 67 0.41 0.47 -2.42
CA ALA A 67 -0.51 -0.62 -2.71
C ALA A 67 -1.76 -0.13 -3.44
N ARG A 68 -2.70 0.53 -2.73
CA ARG A 68 -3.91 1.14 -3.31
C ARG A 68 -4.26 2.41 -2.53
N GLY A 69 -4.70 3.46 -3.22
CA GLY A 69 -4.90 4.76 -2.59
C GLY A 69 -5.97 4.78 -1.50
N ASN A 70 -7.09 4.07 -1.71
CA ASN A 70 -8.17 3.94 -0.73
C ASN A 70 -7.83 3.03 0.47
N ILE A 71 -6.56 2.70 0.72
CA ILE A 71 -6.14 2.13 2.00
C ILE A 71 -6.13 3.18 3.10
N VAL A 72 -5.79 4.42 2.75
CA VAL A 72 -5.80 5.57 3.67
C VAL A 72 -6.88 6.56 3.24
N ASP A 73 -7.51 7.22 4.19
CA ASP A 73 -8.24 8.45 3.89
C ASP A 73 -7.23 9.60 3.78
N GLU A 74 -7.13 10.22 2.60
CA GLU A 74 -6.15 11.27 2.32
C GLU A 74 -6.42 12.57 3.11
N LYS A 75 -7.69 12.84 3.47
CA LYS A 75 -8.04 14.00 4.31
C LYS A 75 -7.63 13.73 5.75
N ASP A 76 -8.01 12.58 6.29
CA ASP A 76 -7.61 12.20 7.65
C ASP A 76 -6.09 12.13 7.78
N LEU A 77 -5.39 11.64 6.74
CA LEU A 77 -3.92 11.60 6.72
C LEU A 77 -3.33 13.01 6.76
N ASN A 78 -3.84 13.92 5.92
CA ASN A 78 -3.37 15.30 5.89
C ASN A 78 -3.59 16.00 7.23
N GLU A 79 -4.75 15.79 7.87
CA GLU A 79 -5.04 16.28 9.21
C GLU A 79 -4.08 15.69 10.25
N ALA A 80 -3.87 14.38 10.24
CA ALA A 80 -2.96 13.71 11.17
C ALA A 80 -1.51 14.23 11.05
N LEU A 81 -1.04 14.52 9.83
CA LEU A 81 0.27 15.11 9.59
C LEU A 81 0.36 16.54 10.14
N ASN A 82 -0.69 17.35 9.95
CA ASN A 82 -0.75 18.73 10.43
C ASN A 82 -0.86 18.80 11.96
N GLU A 83 -1.61 17.89 12.57
CA GLU A 83 -1.80 17.75 14.02
C GLU A 83 -0.59 17.08 14.72
N ASN A 84 0.41 16.61 13.98
CA ASN A 84 1.58 15.86 14.49
C ASN A 84 1.19 14.53 15.19
N LEU A 85 0.10 13.88 14.74
CA LEU A 85 -0.25 12.54 15.22
C LEU A 85 0.73 11.48 14.70
N ILE A 86 1.36 11.75 13.56
CA ILE A 86 2.45 10.96 12.98
C ILE A 86 3.52 11.90 12.39
N ALA A 87 4.72 11.37 12.14
CA ALA A 87 5.87 12.16 11.72
C ALA A 87 5.90 12.44 10.22
N GLY A 88 5.37 11.52 9.39
CA GLY A 88 5.37 11.69 7.94
C GLY A 88 4.70 10.55 7.18
N ALA A 89 4.53 10.74 5.88
CA ALA A 89 3.96 9.74 4.99
C ALA A 89 4.63 9.74 3.61
N ALA A 90 4.66 8.58 2.95
CA ALA A 90 5.06 8.42 1.57
C ALA A 90 3.97 7.67 0.78
N LEU A 91 3.40 8.30 -0.24
CA LEU A 91 2.33 7.72 -1.05
C LEU A 91 2.75 7.67 -2.53
N ASP A 92 2.57 6.50 -3.14
CA ASP A 92 2.67 6.32 -4.60
C ASP A 92 1.30 6.19 -5.26
N VAL A 93 0.23 6.00 -4.47
CA VAL A 93 -1.12 5.68 -4.95
C VAL A 93 -2.15 6.59 -4.31
N TYR A 94 -3.26 6.84 -5.03
CA TYR A 94 -4.30 7.80 -4.64
C TYR A 94 -5.70 7.23 -4.80
N SER A 95 -6.63 7.72 -4.00
CA SER A 95 -8.04 7.29 -4.02
C SER A 95 -8.68 7.53 -5.39
N LYS A 96 -8.24 8.59 -6.08
CA LYS A 96 -8.60 8.93 -7.45
C LYS A 96 -7.33 9.14 -8.27
N GLU A 97 -7.16 8.30 -9.28
CA GLU A 97 -6.02 8.36 -10.19
C GLU A 97 -6.45 8.66 -11.63
N PRO A 98 -5.65 9.43 -12.41
CA PRO A 98 -4.42 10.12 -11.98
C PRO A 98 -4.73 11.26 -11.00
N ALA A 99 -3.86 11.43 -10.00
CA ALA A 99 -4.00 12.48 -9.00
C ALA A 99 -3.62 13.83 -9.61
N LYS A 100 -4.60 14.54 -10.15
CA LYS A 100 -4.44 15.91 -10.66
C LYS A 100 -4.52 16.96 -9.56
N GLU A 101 -5.26 16.64 -8.50
CA GLU A 101 -5.46 17.46 -7.31
C GLU A 101 -5.44 16.53 -6.10
N ASN A 102 -4.77 16.94 -5.01
CA ASN A 102 -4.78 16.20 -3.76
C ASN A 102 -4.48 17.13 -2.57
N VAL A 103 -5.12 16.88 -1.43
CA VAL A 103 -4.89 17.63 -0.19
C VAL A 103 -3.46 17.49 0.33
N LEU A 104 -2.75 16.43 -0.06
CA LEU A 104 -1.38 16.14 0.38
C LEU A 104 -0.29 16.87 -0.42
N PHE A 105 -0.57 17.42 -1.61
CA PHE A 105 0.46 17.92 -2.54
C PHE A 105 1.38 19.01 -1.98
N ASN A 106 0.93 19.77 -1.00
CA ASN A 106 1.73 20.82 -0.36
C ASN A 106 2.08 20.49 1.10
N ASN A 107 1.81 19.27 1.56
CA ASN A 107 2.15 18.89 2.92
C ASN A 107 3.66 18.61 3.01
N PRO A 108 4.44 19.38 3.78
CA PRO A 108 5.90 19.23 3.83
C PRO A 108 6.37 17.92 4.50
N LYS A 109 5.45 17.18 5.13
CA LYS A 109 5.70 15.88 5.75
C LYS A 109 5.29 14.70 4.86
N ALA A 110 4.86 14.98 3.62
CA ALA A 110 4.46 13.97 2.65
C ALA A 110 5.47 13.89 1.49
N ILE A 111 5.87 12.68 1.13
CA ILE A 111 6.58 12.37 -0.12
C ILE A 111 5.59 11.70 -1.06
N LEU A 112 5.43 12.24 -2.25
CA LEU A 112 4.35 11.83 -3.16
C LEU A 112 4.92 11.50 -4.53
N THR A 113 4.56 10.34 -5.06
CA THR A 113 4.94 9.89 -6.40
C THR A 113 3.70 9.46 -7.20
N PRO A 114 3.71 9.55 -8.55
CA PRO A 114 2.51 9.35 -9.36
C PRO A 114 2.35 7.89 -9.86
N HIS A 115 2.19 6.93 -8.96
CA HIS A 115 1.98 5.50 -9.26
C HIS A 115 3.10 4.89 -10.11
N ILE A 116 4.34 5.07 -9.66
CA ILE A 116 5.56 4.66 -10.35
C ILE A 116 6.36 3.58 -9.63
N ALA A 117 5.84 2.99 -8.55
CA ALA A 117 6.57 1.96 -7.78
C ALA A 117 6.98 0.75 -8.64
N ALA A 118 6.25 0.46 -9.71
CA ALA A 118 6.56 -0.62 -10.66
C ALA A 118 7.20 -0.13 -11.97
N SER A 119 7.51 1.17 -12.12
CA SER A 119 8.02 1.77 -13.36
C SER A 119 9.52 1.54 -13.55
N THR A 120 9.95 0.28 -13.56
CA THR A 120 11.32 -0.13 -13.89
C THR A 120 11.41 -0.74 -15.29
N THR A 121 12.62 -0.78 -15.84
CA THR A 121 12.86 -1.37 -17.18
C THR A 121 12.59 -2.88 -17.14
N GLU A 122 13.04 -3.56 -16.08
CA GLU A 122 12.88 -4.99 -15.85
C GLU A 122 11.41 -5.38 -15.72
N ALA A 123 10.63 -4.63 -14.93
CA ALA A 123 9.19 -4.86 -14.79
C ALA A 123 8.46 -4.65 -16.13
N SER A 124 8.85 -3.62 -16.89
CA SER A 124 8.28 -3.34 -18.21
C SER A 124 8.51 -4.49 -19.20
N ILE A 125 9.73 -5.08 -19.19
CA ILE A 125 10.07 -6.24 -20.02
C ILE A 125 9.21 -7.45 -19.64
N VAL A 126 9.10 -7.76 -18.34
CA VAL A 126 8.28 -8.89 -17.85
C VAL A 126 6.82 -8.73 -18.26
N VAL A 127 6.25 -7.52 -18.10
CA VAL A 127 4.87 -7.24 -18.50
C VAL A 127 4.69 -7.37 -20.01
N ALA A 128 5.62 -6.86 -20.81
CA ALA A 128 5.57 -6.98 -22.27
C ALA A 128 5.58 -8.45 -22.72
N GLU A 129 6.46 -9.28 -22.14
CA GLU A 129 6.54 -10.71 -22.42
C GLU A 129 5.25 -11.44 -21.98
N MET A 130 4.74 -11.14 -20.78
CA MET A 130 3.49 -11.73 -20.29
C MET A 130 2.31 -11.46 -21.22
N VAL A 131 2.19 -10.23 -21.73
CA VAL A 131 1.12 -9.85 -22.67
C VAL A 131 1.31 -10.54 -24.02
N ALA A 132 2.53 -10.57 -24.55
CA ALA A 132 2.83 -11.26 -25.82
C ALA A 132 2.46 -12.75 -25.75
N ASN A 133 2.84 -13.43 -24.66
CA ASN A 133 2.51 -14.84 -24.44
C ASN A 133 1.01 -15.06 -24.30
N GLN A 134 0.29 -14.22 -23.55
CA GLN A 134 -1.18 -14.32 -23.42
C GLN A 134 -1.90 -14.17 -24.76
N ILE A 135 -1.44 -13.25 -25.62
CA ILE A 135 -2.00 -13.08 -26.97
C ILE A 135 -1.73 -14.32 -27.82
N SER A 136 -0.50 -14.84 -27.79
CA SER A 136 -0.14 -16.07 -28.52
C SER A 136 -0.98 -17.26 -28.08
N ASP A 137 -1.13 -17.47 -26.77
CA ASP A 137 -1.93 -18.56 -26.19
C ASP A 137 -3.41 -18.46 -26.56
N PHE A 138 -3.95 -17.25 -26.59
CA PHE A 138 -5.32 -17.03 -27.03
C PHE A 138 -5.50 -17.37 -28.52
N LEU A 139 -4.60 -16.90 -29.39
CA LEU A 139 -4.71 -17.11 -30.83
C LEU A 139 -4.48 -18.57 -31.26
N LEU A 140 -3.55 -19.27 -30.60
CA LEU A 140 -3.22 -20.66 -30.93
C LEU A 140 -4.15 -21.66 -30.27
N ASN A 141 -4.51 -21.42 -28.99
CA ASN A 141 -5.13 -22.42 -28.14
C ASN A 141 -6.51 -21.98 -27.60
N GLY A 142 -6.95 -20.75 -27.88
CA GLY A 142 -8.20 -20.19 -27.34
C GLY A 142 -8.16 -19.95 -25.82
N VAL A 143 -6.99 -20.04 -25.19
CA VAL A 143 -6.81 -19.91 -23.75
C VAL A 143 -6.98 -18.45 -23.33
N LYS A 144 -7.80 -18.21 -22.31
CA LYS A 144 -8.08 -16.88 -21.74
C LYS A 144 -7.52 -16.80 -20.33
N ILE A 145 -6.54 -15.93 -20.12
CA ILE A 145 -5.88 -15.68 -18.82
C ILE A 145 -5.94 -14.17 -18.55
N ASN A 146 -6.14 -13.76 -17.30
CA ASN A 146 -6.22 -12.35 -16.86
C ASN A 146 -7.28 -11.50 -17.60
N THR A 147 -8.40 -12.10 -18.00
CA THR A 147 -9.54 -11.36 -18.58
C THR A 147 -10.26 -10.54 -17.52
N VAL A 148 -10.61 -9.30 -17.85
CA VAL A 148 -11.41 -8.37 -17.03
C VAL A 148 -12.86 -8.36 -17.45
#